data_AF-E0MQ46-F1
#
_entry.id   AF-E0MQ46-F1
#
_cell.length_a   1.000
_cell.length_b   1.000
_cell.length_c   1.000
_cell.angle_alpha   90.00
_cell.angle_beta   90.00
_cell.angle_gamma   90.00
#
_symmetry.space_group_name_H-M   'P 1'
#
loop_
_entity.id
_entity.type
_entity.pdbx_description
1 polymer ?
#
loop_
_entity_poly.entity_id
_entity_poly.type
_entity_poly.pdbx_seq_one_letter_code
_entity_poly.pdbx_strand_id
1 'polypeptide(L)'
;MSDAQNEQLQTFLDAHPALETVELVLTDPNGIARGKWAPVATLKKAFGSGVNFPLSLHGLDIWGSEVSETGLHIESGDRDGFCVAVPETLAALPWSDGRLVEPHQATTAQVMLETLTPEGEGFGGCARTVLRRAVERLAAEGLTAVCAVELEFHLLTTDARTGAPFTVAETDAAFDNTHMYDLEALAEKAPVFAAIRRAADWAGVPIDTVVKEAGPGQYEVNLTHRADPLRAADDAVQLRRIVTEAARNYDMVATFMAKPFPEHPGNGMHVHISLLNDAGDNIFAADDGLDRQRHAVAKLLETMAETTLIFVNTWNGFRRMAPGSYAPTRANWGDNNRSVALRLPAAQPVARRIEHRVAGADANPYLLLAVLLEAMRQGLDERRDPPPALTGNAYDRATPNRGPRLPSSMAEALDVFEDSAFAKAALGEEMHRIICAVKAAELATFTAHVSDFERTTFV
;
A
#
# COMPACT_ATOMS: atom_id res chain seq x y z
N MET A 1 20.64 14.70 -14.37
CA MET A 1 20.52 15.44 -13.09
C MET A 1 20.37 16.91 -13.39
N SER A 2 19.30 17.54 -12.90
CA SER A 2 19.15 19.00 -12.93
C SER A 2 20.03 19.68 -11.87
N ASP A 3 20.28 20.98 -12.01
CA ASP A 3 21.03 21.74 -11.01
C ASP A 3 20.37 21.69 -9.63
N ALA A 4 19.02 21.74 -9.58
CA ALA A 4 18.24 21.63 -8.35
C ALA A 4 18.41 20.25 -7.66
N GLN A 5 18.41 19.16 -8.43
CA GLN A 5 18.66 17.80 -7.87
C GLN A 5 20.08 17.67 -7.31
N ASN A 6 21.06 18.29 -7.98
CA ASN A 6 22.45 18.35 -7.53
C ASN A 6 22.56 19.10 -6.19
N GLU A 7 21.94 20.29 -6.11
CA GLU A 7 21.93 21.11 -4.90
C GLU A 7 21.24 20.40 -3.74
N GLN A 8 20.09 19.77 -3.99
CA GLN A 8 19.37 18.96 -3.00
C GLN A 8 20.25 17.81 -2.47
N LEU A 9 20.88 17.05 -3.37
CA LEU A 9 21.76 15.94 -2.97
C LEU A 9 22.97 16.43 -2.17
N GLN A 10 23.62 17.51 -2.61
CA GLN A 10 24.78 18.04 -1.90
C GLN A 10 24.39 18.56 -0.50
N THR A 11 23.27 19.28 -0.39
CA THR A 11 22.72 19.74 0.88
C THR A 11 22.46 18.59 1.84
N PHE A 12 21.89 17.49 1.32
CA PHE A 12 21.65 16.29 2.11
C PHE A 12 22.95 15.64 2.60
N LEU A 13 23.96 15.51 1.73
CA LEU A 13 25.25 14.92 2.10
C LEU A 13 26.00 15.78 3.12
N ASP A 14 25.97 17.10 2.98
CA ASP A 14 26.61 18.03 3.91
C ASP A 14 25.98 17.97 5.31
N ALA A 15 24.66 17.72 5.38
CA ALA A 15 23.93 17.54 6.64
C ALA A 15 24.20 16.17 7.30
N HIS A 16 24.67 15.17 6.54
CA HIS A 16 24.88 13.80 7.01
C HIS A 16 26.31 13.31 6.68
N PRO A 17 27.35 13.92 7.27
CA PRO A 17 28.75 13.66 6.91
C PRO A 17 29.23 12.25 7.28
N ALA A 18 28.50 11.54 8.14
CA ALA A 18 28.82 10.17 8.58
C ALA A 18 28.26 9.08 7.65
N LEU A 19 27.53 9.43 6.59
CA LEU A 19 26.96 8.43 5.67
C LEU A 19 28.03 7.64 4.94
N GLU A 20 27.90 6.32 5.00
CA GLU A 20 28.77 5.36 4.30
C GLU A 20 27.98 4.57 3.27
N THR A 21 26.73 4.22 3.60
CA THR A 21 25.88 3.31 2.83
C THR A 21 24.58 3.98 2.41
N VAL A 22 24.08 3.62 1.24
CA VAL A 22 22.73 3.94 0.77
C VAL A 22 21.99 2.66 0.39
N GLU A 23 20.76 2.55 0.85
CA GLU A 23 19.79 1.56 0.39
C GLU A 23 19.06 2.08 -0.85
N LEU A 24 19.19 1.36 -1.95
CA LEU A 24 18.54 1.67 -3.23
C LEU A 24 17.27 0.82 -3.34
N VAL A 25 16.10 1.44 -3.22
CA VAL A 25 14.83 0.73 -2.98
C VAL A 25 13.89 0.82 -4.18
N LEU A 26 13.49 -0.33 -4.72
CA LEU A 26 12.38 -0.49 -5.66
C LEU A 26 11.19 -1.10 -4.93
N THR A 27 9.98 -0.84 -5.41
CA THR A 27 8.77 -1.53 -4.95
C THR A 27 8.29 -2.46 -6.06
N ASP A 28 8.30 -3.77 -5.81
CA ASP A 28 7.81 -4.78 -6.76
C ASP A 28 6.26 -4.74 -6.86
N PRO A 29 5.63 -5.47 -7.80
CA PRO A 29 4.16 -5.49 -7.92
C PRO A 29 3.45 -6.00 -6.67
N ASN A 30 4.11 -6.79 -5.83
CA ASN A 30 3.57 -7.23 -4.54
C ASN A 30 3.52 -6.13 -3.49
N GLY A 31 4.14 -4.98 -3.75
CA GLY A 31 4.25 -3.89 -2.79
C GLY A 31 5.42 -4.06 -1.82
N ILE A 32 6.32 -5.02 -2.10
CA ILE A 32 7.49 -5.32 -1.27
C ILE A 32 8.67 -4.47 -1.73
N ALA A 33 9.37 -3.90 -0.76
CA ALA A 33 10.63 -3.20 -0.99
C ALA A 33 11.73 -4.21 -1.37
N ARG A 34 12.26 -4.09 -2.59
CA ARG A 34 13.40 -4.84 -3.12
C ARG A 34 14.54 -3.88 -3.41
N GLY A 35 15.79 -4.34 -3.40
CA GLY A 35 16.88 -3.40 -3.59
C GLY A 35 18.26 -3.96 -3.33
N LYS A 36 19.23 -3.04 -3.23
CA LYS A 36 20.59 -3.37 -2.81
C LYS A 36 21.19 -2.24 -2.00
N TRP A 37 22.13 -2.58 -1.15
CA TRP A 37 22.99 -1.61 -0.49
C TRP A 37 24.16 -1.23 -1.39
N ALA A 38 24.52 0.04 -1.38
CA ALA A 38 25.63 0.56 -2.16
C ALA A 38 26.39 1.62 -1.35
N PRO A 39 27.66 1.92 -1.68
CA PRO A 39 28.36 3.06 -1.09
C PRO A 39 27.60 4.36 -1.36
N VAL A 40 27.60 5.30 -0.41
CA VAL A 40 26.90 6.60 -0.50
C VAL A 40 27.22 7.37 -1.78
N ALA A 41 28.45 7.23 -2.30
CA ALA A 41 28.88 7.83 -3.58
C ALA A 41 28.00 7.43 -4.79
N THR A 42 27.27 6.32 -4.68
CA THR A 42 26.33 5.83 -5.70
C THR A 42 25.12 6.76 -5.87
N LEU A 43 24.76 7.57 -4.86
CA LEU A 43 23.67 8.54 -4.95
C LEU A 43 23.83 9.48 -6.15
N LYS A 44 25.06 9.93 -6.44
CA LYS A 44 25.33 10.79 -7.60
C LYS A 44 24.98 10.12 -8.93
N LYS A 45 25.21 8.81 -9.03
CA LYS A 45 24.82 8.02 -10.20
C LYS A 45 23.30 7.83 -10.25
N ALA A 46 22.67 7.51 -9.12
CA ALA A 46 21.22 7.30 -9.01
C ALA A 46 20.40 8.57 -9.36
N PHE A 47 20.83 9.75 -8.92
CA PHE A 47 20.23 11.05 -9.28
C PHE A 47 20.60 11.53 -10.70
N GLY A 48 21.61 10.88 -11.30
CA GLY A 48 22.17 11.20 -12.61
C GLY A 48 21.64 10.31 -13.72
N SER A 49 22.48 9.36 -14.13
CA SER A 49 22.22 8.42 -15.23
C SER A 49 21.39 7.20 -14.81
N GLY A 50 21.09 7.07 -13.52
CA GLY A 50 20.48 5.88 -12.95
C GLY A 50 21.48 4.75 -12.68
N VAL A 51 21.01 3.76 -11.92
CA VAL A 51 21.72 2.52 -11.55
C VAL A 51 20.98 1.33 -12.13
N ASN A 52 21.73 0.30 -12.52
CA ASN A 52 21.14 -0.86 -13.17
C ASN A 52 20.56 -1.84 -12.14
N PHE A 53 19.39 -2.38 -12.48
CA PHE A 53 18.76 -3.52 -11.83
C PHE A 53 18.11 -4.40 -12.90
N PRO A 54 18.09 -5.73 -12.73
CA PRO A 54 17.40 -6.59 -13.67
C PRO A 54 15.89 -6.32 -13.65
N LEU A 55 15.27 -6.26 -14.83
CA LEU A 55 13.84 -5.99 -14.97
C LEU A 55 12.99 -7.11 -14.34
N SER A 56 13.54 -8.32 -14.21
CA SER A 56 12.90 -9.46 -13.53
C SER A 56 12.54 -9.17 -12.07
N LEU A 57 13.12 -8.14 -11.41
CA LEU A 57 12.67 -7.69 -10.09
C LEU A 57 11.20 -7.26 -10.07
N HIS A 58 10.65 -6.84 -11.21
CA HIS A 58 9.24 -6.52 -11.35
C HIS A 58 8.37 -7.76 -11.63
N GLY A 59 8.95 -8.95 -11.74
CA GLY A 59 8.26 -10.22 -12.02
C GLY A 59 8.46 -11.29 -10.94
N LEU A 60 8.78 -10.87 -9.71
CA LEU A 60 8.98 -11.79 -8.60
C LEU A 60 7.66 -12.17 -7.92
N ASP A 61 7.58 -13.40 -7.43
CA ASP A 61 6.55 -13.83 -6.49
C ASP A 61 6.72 -13.20 -5.10
N ILE A 62 5.75 -13.43 -4.21
CA ILE A 62 5.75 -12.90 -2.84
C ILE A 62 7.00 -13.32 -2.04
N TRP A 63 7.60 -14.48 -2.35
CA TRP A 63 8.81 -14.98 -1.71
C TRP A 63 10.09 -14.40 -2.32
N GLY A 64 10.00 -13.70 -3.45
CA GLY A 64 11.13 -13.15 -4.18
C GLY A 64 11.72 -14.11 -5.21
N SER A 65 11.01 -15.17 -5.59
CA SER A 65 11.42 -16.10 -6.65
C SER A 65 10.99 -15.56 -8.01
N GLU A 66 11.78 -15.85 -9.03
CA GLU A 66 11.50 -15.46 -10.41
C GLU A 66 10.34 -16.29 -10.98
N VAL A 67 9.41 -15.61 -11.68
CA VAL A 67 8.28 -16.26 -12.36
C VAL A 67 8.51 -16.17 -13.87
N SER A 68 8.82 -17.30 -14.52
CA SER A 68 9.20 -17.34 -15.94
C SER A 68 8.09 -16.90 -16.89
N GLU A 69 6.83 -17.13 -16.51
CA GLU A 69 5.64 -16.72 -17.24
C GLU A 69 5.50 -15.19 -17.34
N THR A 70 6.25 -14.45 -16.50
CA THR A 70 6.34 -12.99 -16.60
C THR A 70 7.15 -12.53 -17.80
N GLY A 71 7.89 -13.37 -18.53
CA GLY A 71 8.58 -12.92 -19.75
C GLY A 71 9.71 -11.90 -19.51
N LEU A 72 10.09 -11.64 -18.25
CA LEU A 72 11.11 -10.68 -17.85
C LEU A 72 12.46 -11.32 -17.50
N HIS A 73 12.52 -12.62 -17.29
CA HIS A 73 13.71 -13.33 -16.78
C HIS A 73 14.61 -13.84 -17.94
N ILE A 74 15.13 -15.08 -17.86
CA ILE A 74 16.11 -15.65 -18.81
C ILE A 74 15.61 -15.59 -20.27
N GLU A 75 14.32 -15.73 -20.51
CA GLU A 75 13.68 -15.62 -21.82
C GLU A 75 13.86 -14.23 -22.45
N SER A 76 14.01 -13.19 -21.64
CA SER A 76 14.33 -11.83 -22.08
C SER A 76 15.84 -11.55 -22.10
N GLY A 77 16.66 -12.47 -21.57
CA GLY A 77 18.07 -12.28 -21.26
C GLY A 77 18.33 -11.58 -19.93
N ASP A 78 17.32 -11.51 -19.05
CA ASP A 78 17.34 -10.80 -17.76
C ASP A 78 17.90 -9.37 -17.87
N ARG A 79 17.31 -8.60 -18.80
CA ARG A 79 17.80 -7.27 -19.17
C ARG A 79 17.78 -6.32 -17.99
N ASP A 80 18.78 -5.46 -17.92
CA ASP A 80 18.80 -4.35 -16.97
C ASP A 80 17.79 -3.25 -17.34
N GLY A 81 17.09 -2.76 -16.34
CA GLY A 81 16.42 -1.46 -16.34
C GLY A 81 17.29 -0.38 -15.74
N PHE A 82 17.07 0.86 -16.18
CA PHE A 82 17.79 2.04 -15.68
C PHE A 82 17.00 2.66 -14.53
N CYS A 83 17.42 2.43 -13.30
CA CYS A 83 16.69 2.87 -12.11
C CYS A 83 17.21 4.22 -11.62
N VAL A 84 16.36 5.25 -11.63
CA VAL A 84 16.69 6.61 -11.21
C VAL A 84 16.11 6.92 -9.85
N ALA A 85 16.79 7.76 -9.07
CA ALA A 85 16.31 8.17 -7.76
C ALA A 85 15.01 8.97 -7.86
N VAL A 86 14.09 8.73 -6.92
CA VAL A 86 12.95 9.59 -6.60
C VAL A 86 13.43 10.57 -5.51
N PRO A 87 13.85 11.80 -5.87
CA PRO A 87 14.64 12.66 -4.99
C PRO A 87 13.98 12.96 -3.65
N GLU A 88 12.66 13.11 -3.65
CA GLU A 88 11.88 13.45 -2.47
C GLU A 88 11.95 12.36 -1.40
N THR A 89 12.26 11.11 -1.78
CA THR A 89 12.31 9.94 -0.88
C THR A 89 13.69 9.71 -0.25
N LEU A 90 14.68 10.54 -0.59
CA LEU A 90 16.01 10.47 0.02
C LEU A 90 15.91 10.84 1.50
N ALA A 91 16.27 9.89 2.36
CA ALA A 91 16.19 10.04 3.80
C ALA A 91 17.34 9.33 4.51
N ALA A 92 17.88 9.93 5.56
CA ALA A 92 18.78 9.23 6.46
C ALA A 92 17.98 8.24 7.32
N LEU A 93 18.58 7.10 7.65
CA LEU A 93 17.98 6.15 8.57
C LEU A 93 18.43 6.46 10.00
N PRO A 94 17.51 6.58 10.97
CA PRO A 94 17.88 6.89 12.35
C PRO A 94 18.47 5.70 13.11
N TRP A 95 18.58 4.53 12.48
CA TRP A 95 19.15 3.32 13.07
C TRP A 95 20.59 3.13 12.58
N SER A 96 21.54 3.12 13.49
CA SER A 96 22.94 2.73 13.25
C SER A 96 23.38 1.76 14.34
N ASP A 97 23.91 0.60 13.95
CA ASP A 97 24.40 -0.45 14.86
C ASP A 97 23.39 -0.85 15.96
N GLY A 98 22.10 -0.94 15.59
CA GLY A 98 21.01 -1.31 16.51
C GLY A 98 20.66 -0.24 17.54
N ARG A 99 20.98 1.03 17.27
CA ARG A 99 20.65 2.17 18.15
C ARG A 99 20.06 3.33 17.35
N LEU A 100 19.20 4.09 18.00
CA LEU A 100 18.75 5.38 17.49
C LEU A 100 19.89 6.42 17.61
N VAL A 101 20.18 7.12 16.53
CA VAL A 101 21.24 8.14 16.44
C VAL A 101 20.69 9.50 16.04
N GLU A 102 21.49 10.57 16.19
CA GLU A 102 21.18 11.89 15.65
C GLU A 102 21.46 11.98 14.13
N PRO A 103 20.84 12.91 13.38
CA PRO A 103 20.95 12.93 11.91
C PRO A 103 22.39 12.94 11.41
N HIS A 104 23.24 13.80 11.99
CA HIS A 104 24.66 13.92 11.62
C HIS A 104 25.50 12.66 11.90
N GLN A 105 24.97 11.69 12.64
CA GLN A 105 25.61 10.42 12.99
C GLN A 105 25.06 9.24 12.19
N ALA A 106 24.06 9.46 11.33
CA ALA A 106 23.50 8.40 10.50
C ALA A 106 24.57 7.89 9.52
N THR A 107 24.78 6.58 9.53
CA THR A 107 25.73 5.87 8.65
C THR A 107 25.07 5.33 7.39
N THR A 108 23.74 5.23 7.39
CA THR A 108 22.95 4.68 6.28
C THR A 108 21.83 5.65 5.89
N ALA A 109 21.63 5.81 4.59
CA ALA A 109 20.47 6.49 4.01
C ALA A 109 19.65 5.50 3.15
N GLN A 110 18.43 5.88 2.80
CA GLN A 110 17.63 5.20 1.78
C GLN A 110 17.22 6.18 0.67
N VAL A 111 16.97 5.66 -0.52
CA VAL A 111 16.26 6.38 -1.58
C VAL A 111 15.45 5.40 -2.40
N MET A 112 14.21 5.75 -2.69
CA MET A 112 13.36 4.98 -3.59
C MET A 112 13.74 5.27 -5.04
N LEU A 113 13.53 4.30 -5.91
CA LEU A 113 13.87 4.36 -7.32
C LEU A 113 12.65 4.16 -8.21
N GLU A 114 12.69 4.76 -9.40
CA GLU A 114 11.79 4.45 -10.51
C GLU A 114 12.59 3.77 -11.62
N THR A 115 12.02 2.73 -12.24
CA THR A 115 12.67 2.01 -13.33
C THR A 115 12.28 2.61 -14.68
N LEU A 116 13.29 2.95 -15.47
CA LEU A 116 13.16 3.42 -16.84
C LEU A 116 13.61 2.34 -17.83
N THR A 117 13.02 2.41 -19.02
CA THR A 117 13.47 1.72 -20.23
C THR A 117 14.80 2.31 -20.73
N PRO A 118 15.55 1.61 -21.60
CA PRO A 118 16.73 2.16 -22.26
C PRO A 118 16.49 3.47 -23.01
N GLU A 119 15.27 3.68 -23.49
CA GLU A 119 14.81 4.87 -24.20
C GLU A 119 14.51 6.05 -23.23
N GLY A 120 14.55 5.81 -21.93
CA GLY A 120 14.29 6.82 -20.88
C GLY A 120 12.82 6.96 -20.49
N GLU A 121 11.92 6.17 -21.07
CA GLU A 121 10.51 6.13 -20.68
C GLU A 121 10.30 5.29 -19.43
N GLY A 122 9.29 5.59 -18.61
CA GLY A 122 8.95 4.76 -17.45
C GLY A 122 8.57 3.33 -17.87
N PHE A 123 9.18 2.35 -17.20
CA PHE A 123 8.97 0.94 -17.50
C PHE A 123 7.54 0.51 -17.12
N GLY A 124 6.85 -0.16 -18.05
CA GLY A 124 5.45 -0.57 -17.86
C GLY A 124 5.23 -1.56 -16.71
N GLY A 125 6.24 -2.34 -16.33
CA GLY A 125 6.20 -3.24 -15.17
C GLY A 125 6.51 -2.57 -13.83
N CYS A 126 6.86 -1.27 -13.81
CA CYS A 126 7.11 -0.55 -12.56
C CYS A 126 5.78 -0.01 -11.98
N ALA A 127 5.42 -0.45 -10.76
CA ALA A 127 4.17 -0.03 -10.11
C ALA A 127 4.05 1.49 -9.95
N ARG A 128 5.16 2.18 -9.65
CA ARG A 128 5.19 3.65 -9.55
C ARG A 128 4.91 4.34 -10.89
N THR A 129 5.48 3.82 -11.99
CA THR A 129 5.18 4.32 -13.34
C THR A 129 3.70 4.13 -13.70
N VAL A 130 3.08 3.02 -13.29
CA VAL A 130 1.64 2.77 -13.52
C VAL A 130 0.79 3.85 -12.83
N LEU A 131 1.07 4.16 -11.55
CA LEU A 131 0.39 5.26 -10.86
C LEU A 131 0.66 6.61 -11.52
N ARG A 132 1.90 6.89 -11.91
CA ARG A 132 2.26 8.15 -12.59
C ARG A 132 1.41 8.39 -13.82
N ARG A 133 1.21 7.37 -14.66
CA ARG A 133 0.34 7.47 -15.85
C ARG A 133 -1.12 7.78 -15.50
N ALA A 134 -1.65 7.22 -14.41
CA ALA A 134 -3.02 7.53 -13.95
C ALA A 134 -3.13 8.99 -13.45
N VAL A 135 -2.11 9.47 -12.72
CA VAL A 135 -2.02 10.88 -12.28
C VAL A 135 -1.93 11.83 -13.47
N GLU A 136 -1.10 11.52 -14.48
CA GLU A 136 -0.96 12.31 -15.70
C GLU A 136 -2.28 12.41 -16.48
N ARG A 137 -3.07 11.33 -16.55
CA ARG A 137 -4.40 11.34 -17.19
C ARG A 137 -5.39 12.24 -16.46
N LEU A 138 -5.43 12.19 -15.13
CA LEU A 138 -6.25 13.11 -14.33
C LEU A 138 -5.82 14.57 -14.53
N ALA A 139 -4.52 14.84 -14.50
CA ALA A 139 -3.98 16.19 -14.68
C ALA A 139 -4.32 16.75 -16.08
N ALA A 140 -4.33 15.91 -17.12
CA ALA A 140 -4.73 16.31 -18.47
C ALA A 140 -6.21 16.75 -18.56
N GLU A 141 -7.04 16.40 -17.58
CA GLU A 141 -8.43 16.81 -17.44
C GLU A 141 -8.61 17.98 -16.44
N GLY A 142 -7.53 18.58 -15.97
CA GLY A 142 -7.57 19.67 -14.99
C GLY A 142 -7.93 19.21 -13.58
N LEU A 143 -7.64 17.94 -13.25
CA LEU A 143 -7.93 17.33 -11.96
C LEU A 143 -6.65 16.93 -11.23
N THR A 144 -6.58 17.27 -9.94
CA THR A 144 -5.51 16.83 -9.04
C THR A 144 -6.10 15.96 -7.94
N ALA A 145 -5.63 14.72 -7.80
CA ALA A 145 -6.08 13.85 -6.74
C ALA A 145 -5.36 14.14 -5.42
N VAL A 146 -6.13 14.14 -4.34
CA VAL A 146 -5.66 14.25 -2.97
C VAL A 146 -5.90 12.93 -2.27
N CYS A 147 -4.83 12.28 -1.83
CA CYS A 147 -4.85 10.94 -1.25
C CYS A 147 -4.34 10.96 0.20
N ALA A 148 -4.95 10.15 1.06
CA ALA A 148 -4.44 9.78 2.38
C ALA A 148 -4.64 8.28 2.60
N VAL A 149 -3.78 7.69 3.42
CA VAL A 149 -3.82 6.27 3.74
C VAL A 149 -3.84 6.10 5.26
N GLU A 150 -4.72 5.22 5.73
CA GLU A 150 -4.74 4.67 7.09
C GLU A 150 -4.14 3.26 7.00
N LEU A 151 -3.07 2.98 7.73
CA LEU A 151 -2.36 1.70 7.68
C LEU A 151 -2.43 1.00 9.04
N GLU A 152 -3.12 -0.14 9.06
CA GLU A 152 -3.17 -1.02 10.21
C GLU A 152 -2.00 -2.02 10.19
N PHE A 153 -1.50 -2.36 11.36
CA PHE A 153 -0.47 -3.40 11.55
C PHE A 153 -0.58 -4.03 12.93
N HIS A 154 0.05 -5.20 13.10
CA HIS A 154 0.22 -5.82 14.41
C HIS A 154 1.68 -5.73 14.87
N LEU A 155 1.88 -5.48 16.17
CA LEU A 155 3.15 -5.66 16.86
C LEU A 155 3.17 -7.01 17.58
N LEU A 156 4.16 -7.82 17.25
CA LEU A 156 4.30 -9.21 17.67
C LEU A 156 5.61 -9.40 18.42
N THR A 157 5.68 -10.45 19.22
CA THR A 157 6.91 -10.99 19.79
C THR A 157 7.20 -12.36 19.17
N THR A 158 8.48 -12.65 18.97
CA THR A 158 8.95 -13.99 18.62
C THR A 158 9.78 -14.52 19.78
N ASP A 159 9.54 -15.75 20.21
CA ASP A 159 10.59 -16.48 20.93
C ASP A 159 11.66 -16.94 19.92
N ALA A 160 12.60 -16.03 19.64
CA ALA A 160 13.71 -16.28 18.74
C ALA A 160 14.59 -17.48 19.18
N ARG A 161 14.44 -17.97 20.42
CA ARG A 161 15.22 -19.10 20.97
C ARG A 161 14.60 -20.46 20.68
N THR A 162 13.30 -20.53 20.37
CA THR A 162 12.57 -21.79 20.18
C THR A 162 12.00 -21.97 18.78
N GLY A 163 11.98 -20.92 17.95
CA GLY A 163 11.33 -20.95 16.64
C GLY A 163 9.81 -21.10 16.75
N ALA A 164 9.24 -20.72 17.90
CA ALA A 164 7.80 -20.76 18.14
C ALA A 164 7.04 -19.81 17.20
N PRO A 165 5.74 -20.07 16.94
CA PRO A 165 4.89 -19.16 16.17
C PRO A 165 4.91 -17.75 16.75
N PHE A 166 4.71 -16.73 15.89
CA PHE A 166 4.54 -15.36 16.35
C PHE A 166 3.40 -15.26 17.37
N THR A 167 3.64 -14.58 18.49
CA THR A 167 2.61 -14.23 19.47
C THR A 167 2.42 -12.72 19.49
N VAL A 168 1.26 -12.27 19.95
CA VAL A 168 1.02 -10.85 20.21
C VAL A 168 1.99 -10.37 21.29
N ALA A 169 2.62 -9.20 21.11
CA ALA A 169 3.61 -8.68 22.05
C ALA A 169 3.03 -8.57 23.48
N GLU A 170 3.64 -9.30 24.44
CA GLU A 170 3.06 -9.84 25.69
C GLU A 170 2.56 -8.86 26.78
N THR A 171 1.71 -7.91 26.42
CA THR A 171 0.82 -7.22 27.37
C THR A 171 -0.63 -7.21 26.90
N ASP A 172 -0.85 -7.25 25.60
CA ASP A 172 -2.17 -7.53 25.00
C ASP A 172 -2.57 -9.01 25.13
N ALA A 173 -1.62 -9.92 25.41
CA ALA A 173 -1.88 -11.35 25.57
C ALA A 173 -2.58 -11.70 26.91
N ALA A 174 -2.51 -10.81 27.91
CA ALA A 174 -3.09 -11.06 29.23
C ALA A 174 -4.62 -10.85 29.29
N PHE A 175 -5.21 -10.22 28.26
CA PHE A 175 -6.63 -9.90 28.24
C PHE A 175 -7.23 -10.22 26.87
N ASP A 176 -8.25 -11.08 26.88
CA ASP A 176 -9.14 -11.44 25.75
C ASP A 176 -10.03 -10.24 25.30
N ASN A 177 -9.49 -9.02 25.29
CA ASN A 177 -10.24 -7.78 25.11
C ASN A 177 -9.65 -6.96 23.97
N THR A 178 -10.55 -6.30 23.21
CA THR A 178 -10.21 -5.56 21.99
C THR A 178 -9.58 -4.19 22.24
N HIS A 179 -9.57 -3.68 23.49
CA HIS A 179 -8.91 -2.43 23.96
C HIS A 179 -8.84 -1.28 22.94
N MET A 180 -9.89 -1.09 22.13
CA MET A 180 -9.90 -0.13 21.04
C MET A 180 -9.87 1.29 21.62
N TYR A 181 -9.02 2.18 21.09
CA TYR A 181 -8.77 3.53 21.63
C TYR A 181 -8.21 3.55 23.06
N ASP A 182 -7.61 2.46 23.55
CA ASP A 182 -6.98 2.42 24.88
C ASP A 182 -5.68 3.24 24.91
N LEU A 183 -5.64 4.26 25.78
CA LEU A 183 -4.49 5.14 25.94
C LEU A 183 -3.35 4.49 26.73
N GLU A 184 -3.65 3.55 27.64
CA GLU A 184 -2.61 2.84 28.41
C GLU A 184 -1.84 1.89 27.49
N ALA A 185 -2.53 1.20 26.59
CA ALA A 185 -1.91 0.36 25.56
C ALA A 185 -0.98 1.18 24.64
N LEU A 186 -1.40 2.41 24.28
CA LEU A 186 -0.54 3.33 23.53
C LEU A 186 0.66 3.82 24.35
N ALA A 187 0.46 4.13 25.64
CA ALA A 187 1.51 4.60 26.53
C ALA A 187 2.60 3.53 26.75
N GLU A 188 2.21 2.26 26.81
CA GLU A 188 3.14 1.16 27.00
C GLU A 188 4.07 0.97 25.78
N LYS A 189 3.54 1.15 24.56
CA LYS A 189 4.33 1.10 23.32
C LYS A 189 4.88 2.46 22.90
N ALA A 190 4.81 3.49 23.76
CA ALA A 190 5.26 4.84 23.47
C ALA A 190 6.71 4.93 22.95
N PRO A 191 7.69 4.14 23.44
CA PRO A 191 9.05 4.15 22.89
C PRO A 191 9.09 3.76 21.40
N VAL A 192 8.31 2.76 20.99
CA VAL A 192 8.23 2.31 19.59
C VAL A 192 7.59 3.40 18.74
N PHE A 193 6.48 3.99 19.19
CA PHE A 193 5.82 5.08 18.46
C PHE A 193 6.67 6.36 18.36
N ALA A 194 7.45 6.66 19.39
CA ALA A 194 8.41 7.77 19.34
C ALA A 194 9.51 7.53 18.30
N ALA A 195 10.02 6.29 18.19
CA ALA A 195 10.98 5.91 17.16
C ALA A 195 10.38 5.97 15.74
N ILE A 196 9.14 5.48 15.57
CA ILE A 196 8.38 5.58 14.31
C ILE A 196 8.25 7.05 13.90
N ARG A 197 7.79 7.91 14.81
CA ARG A 197 7.62 9.34 14.51
C ARG A 197 8.94 10.03 14.16
N ARG A 198 10.01 9.79 14.93
CA ARG A 198 11.33 10.34 14.63
C ARG A 198 11.81 9.96 13.23
N ALA A 199 11.69 8.69 12.87
CA ALA A 199 12.09 8.19 11.55
C ALA A 199 11.22 8.76 10.43
N ALA A 200 9.92 8.87 10.66
CA ALA A 200 8.98 9.48 9.73
C ALA A 200 9.30 10.97 9.50
N ASP A 201 9.63 11.72 10.56
CA ASP A 201 10.02 13.12 10.44
C ASP A 201 11.30 13.28 9.60
N TRP A 202 12.30 12.40 9.75
CA TRP A 202 13.51 12.41 8.93
C TRP A 202 13.25 12.05 7.47
N ALA A 203 12.29 11.15 7.22
CA ALA A 203 11.89 10.74 5.88
C ALA A 203 10.87 11.67 5.20
N GLY A 204 10.36 12.68 5.94
CA GLY A 204 9.28 13.54 5.48
C GLY A 204 7.96 12.79 5.27
N VAL A 205 7.74 11.68 6.01
CA VAL A 205 6.49 10.91 6.02
C VAL A 205 5.52 11.54 7.02
N PRO A 206 4.36 12.06 6.60
CA PRO A 206 3.57 12.95 7.43
C PRO A 206 2.55 12.16 8.23
N ILE A 207 3.03 11.52 9.30
CA ILE A 207 2.16 10.85 10.26
C ILE A 207 1.26 11.91 10.93
N ASP A 208 -0.01 11.59 11.08
CA ASP A 208 -1.00 12.37 11.83
C ASP A 208 -1.25 11.71 13.20
N THR A 209 -2.11 10.69 13.21
CA THR A 209 -2.61 10.06 14.43
C THR A 209 -2.17 8.58 14.52
N VAL A 210 -1.96 8.10 15.74
CA VAL A 210 -1.77 6.67 16.06
C VAL A 210 -2.94 6.20 16.91
N VAL A 211 -3.53 5.06 16.58
CA VAL A 211 -4.71 4.52 17.27
C VAL A 211 -4.45 3.06 17.68
N LYS A 212 -4.91 2.67 18.86
CA LYS A 212 -5.03 1.26 19.25
C LYS A 212 -6.27 0.67 18.60
N GLU A 213 -6.07 -0.31 17.73
CA GLU A 213 -7.14 -0.96 16.96
C GLU A 213 -7.76 -2.15 17.69
N ALA A 214 -8.82 -2.72 17.10
CA ALA A 214 -9.67 -3.73 17.73
C ALA A 214 -8.98 -5.09 17.98
N GLY A 215 -7.91 -5.43 17.26
CA GLY A 215 -7.15 -6.66 17.49
C GLY A 215 -6.10 -6.53 18.61
N PRO A 216 -5.81 -7.58 19.39
CA PRO A 216 -4.67 -7.58 20.31
C PRO A 216 -3.36 -7.29 19.56
N GLY A 217 -2.55 -6.35 20.05
CA GLY A 217 -1.33 -5.90 19.37
C GLY A 217 -1.56 -5.13 18.08
N GLN A 218 -2.80 -4.86 17.69
CA GLN A 218 -3.14 -4.13 16.48
C GLN A 218 -3.14 -2.62 16.71
N TYR A 219 -2.53 -1.88 15.80
CA TYR A 219 -2.45 -0.44 15.79
C TYR A 219 -2.70 0.10 14.39
N GLU A 220 -3.14 1.35 14.29
CA GLU A 220 -3.31 2.09 13.05
C GLU A 220 -2.45 3.35 13.09
N VAL A 221 -1.79 3.66 11.97
CA VAL A 221 -1.12 4.94 11.74
C VAL A 221 -1.77 5.63 10.55
N ASN A 222 -2.20 6.87 10.77
CA ASN A 222 -2.85 7.70 9.76
C ASN A 222 -1.86 8.68 9.14
N LEU A 223 -1.84 8.75 7.81
CA LEU A 223 -1.07 9.74 7.07
C LEU A 223 -1.93 10.94 6.70
N THR A 224 -1.34 12.13 6.73
CA THR A 224 -2.03 13.34 6.27
C THR A 224 -2.31 13.29 4.76
N HIS A 225 -3.30 14.06 4.33
CA HIS A 225 -3.70 14.15 2.92
C HIS A 225 -2.65 14.88 2.09
N ARG A 226 -2.28 14.30 0.93
CA ARG A 226 -1.38 14.93 -0.05
C ARG A 226 -2.06 15.11 -1.40
N ALA A 227 -1.93 16.30 -1.97
CA ALA A 227 -2.24 16.60 -3.38
C ALA A 227 -1.16 16.08 -4.33
N ASP A 228 -0.62 14.90 -4.04
CA ASP A 228 0.41 14.21 -4.81
C ASP A 228 0.24 12.71 -4.54
N PRO A 229 -0.49 11.99 -5.42
CA PRO A 229 -0.76 10.57 -5.23
C PRO A 229 0.50 9.70 -5.27
N LEU A 230 1.51 10.10 -6.06
CA LEU A 230 2.78 9.38 -6.12
C LEU A 230 3.47 9.47 -4.75
N ARG A 231 3.58 10.69 -4.20
CA ARG A 231 4.16 10.88 -2.88
C ARG A 231 3.36 10.19 -1.77
N ALA A 232 2.02 10.19 -1.87
CA ALA A 232 1.18 9.47 -0.90
C ALA A 232 1.45 7.96 -0.90
N ALA A 233 1.68 7.36 -2.07
CA ALA A 233 2.07 5.96 -2.18
C ALA A 233 3.52 5.72 -1.71
N ASP A 234 4.46 6.62 -2.05
CA ASP A 234 5.85 6.59 -1.57
C ASP A 234 5.87 6.61 -0.02
N ASP A 235 5.07 7.49 0.59
CA ASP A 235 4.93 7.61 2.05
C ASP A 235 4.36 6.35 2.70
N ALA A 236 3.35 5.70 2.08
CA ALA A 236 2.78 4.45 2.58
C ALA A 236 3.82 3.31 2.58
N VAL A 237 4.62 3.18 1.51
CA VAL A 237 5.72 2.19 1.46
C VAL A 237 6.77 2.49 2.51
N GLN A 238 7.20 3.75 2.63
CA GLN A 238 8.20 4.15 3.62
C GLN A 238 7.71 3.94 5.05
N LEU A 239 6.44 4.24 5.34
CA LEU A 239 5.85 4.01 6.65
C LEU A 239 5.95 2.54 7.04
N ARG A 240 5.64 1.60 6.14
CA ARG A 240 5.79 0.16 6.43
C ARG A 240 7.22 -0.18 6.80
N ARG A 241 8.20 0.32 6.06
CA ARG A 241 9.63 0.11 6.37
C ARG A 241 9.99 0.70 7.74
N ILE A 242 9.59 1.95 8.00
CA ILE A 242 9.86 2.65 9.26
C ILE A 242 9.28 1.89 10.45
N VAL A 243 8.02 1.45 10.36
CA VAL A 243 7.37 0.69 11.43
C VAL A 243 8.06 -0.65 11.66
N THR A 244 8.43 -1.36 10.58
CA THR A 244 9.16 -2.62 10.68
C THR A 244 10.54 -2.45 11.34
N GLU A 245 11.35 -1.47 10.91
CA GLU A 245 12.66 -1.24 11.51
C GLU A 245 12.56 -0.71 12.94
N ALA A 246 11.61 0.18 13.21
CA ALA A 246 11.38 0.67 14.57
C ALA A 246 11.01 -0.48 15.51
N ALA A 247 10.08 -1.34 15.13
CA ALA A 247 9.71 -2.51 15.95
C ALA A 247 10.91 -3.42 16.24
N ARG A 248 11.78 -3.68 15.24
CA ARG A 248 12.99 -4.50 15.44
C ARG A 248 13.96 -3.90 16.45
N ASN A 249 14.09 -2.57 16.52
CA ASN A 249 14.93 -1.90 17.50
C ASN A 249 14.41 -2.04 18.95
N TYR A 250 13.21 -2.57 19.14
CA TYR A 250 12.59 -2.85 20.43
C TYR A 250 12.24 -4.34 20.59
N ASP A 251 12.96 -5.23 19.90
CA ASP A 251 12.78 -6.70 19.96
C ASP A 251 11.36 -7.18 19.60
N MET A 252 10.66 -6.41 18.77
CA MET A 252 9.33 -6.72 18.26
C MET A 252 9.36 -6.98 16.76
N VAL A 253 8.32 -7.65 16.26
CA VAL A 253 8.07 -7.85 14.85
C VAL A 253 6.78 -7.12 14.47
N ALA A 254 6.89 -6.11 13.60
CA ALA A 254 5.70 -5.52 12.99
C ALA A 254 5.28 -6.32 11.75
N THR A 255 3.99 -6.59 11.60
CA THR A 255 3.43 -7.23 10.41
C THR A 255 2.24 -6.45 9.84
N PHE A 256 2.27 -6.27 8.53
CA PHE A 256 1.18 -5.72 7.71
C PHE A 256 0.39 -6.82 6.99
N MET A 257 0.65 -8.09 7.32
CA MET A 257 -0.11 -9.24 6.80
C MET A 257 -1.61 -8.99 7.02
N ALA A 258 -2.41 -9.15 5.97
CA ALA A 258 -3.83 -8.79 6.01
C ALA A 258 -4.63 -9.54 7.09
N LYS A 259 -4.28 -10.79 7.40
CA LYS A 259 -4.95 -11.61 8.41
C LYS A 259 -3.92 -12.47 9.16
N PRO A 260 -3.22 -11.90 10.17
CA PRO A 260 -2.21 -12.62 10.93
C PRO A 260 -2.83 -13.74 11.79
N PHE A 261 -3.96 -13.45 12.43
CA PHE A 261 -4.66 -14.37 13.32
C PHE A 261 -6.10 -14.64 12.82
N PRO A 262 -6.54 -15.91 12.71
CA PRO A 262 -7.90 -16.25 12.30
C PRO A 262 -9.00 -15.61 13.18
N GLU A 263 -8.79 -15.58 14.48
CA GLU A 263 -9.73 -15.18 15.53
C GLU A 263 -9.81 -13.66 15.75
N HIS A 264 -8.79 -12.90 15.34
CA HIS A 264 -8.72 -11.45 15.59
C HIS A 264 -8.91 -10.63 14.30
N PRO A 265 -9.34 -9.35 14.37
CA PRO A 265 -9.41 -8.48 13.20
C PRO A 265 -8.11 -8.48 12.37
N GLY A 266 -8.27 -8.31 11.06
CA GLY A 266 -7.13 -8.24 10.13
C GLY A 266 -6.66 -6.81 9.93
N ASN A 267 -5.54 -6.65 9.23
CA ASN A 267 -4.96 -5.34 8.89
C ASN A 267 -5.48 -4.83 7.54
N GLY A 268 -6.13 -3.67 7.55
CA GLY A 268 -6.57 -2.91 6.39
C GLY A 268 -5.64 -1.78 5.97
N MET A 269 -5.80 -1.37 4.71
CA MET A 269 -5.31 -0.11 4.18
C MET A 269 -6.50 0.70 3.68
N HIS A 270 -7.03 1.59 4.51
CA HIS A 270 -8.11 2.47 4.05
C HIS A 270 -7.50 3.62 3.26
N VAL A 271 -8.11 3.92 2.10
CA VAL A 271 -7.64 5.00 1.23
C VAL A 271 -8.73 6.05 1.12
N HIS A 272 -8.36 7.28 1.45
CA HIS A 272 -9.22 8.45 1.30
C HIS A 272 -8.81 9.21 0.04
N ILE A 273 -9.76 9.47 -0.86
CA ILE A 273 -9.51 10.18 -2.11
C ILE A 273 -10.51 11.33 -2.29
N SER A 274 -9.98 12.51 -2.60
CA SER A 274 -10.75 13.65 -3.13
C SER A 274 -10.07 14.19 -4.39
N LEU A 275 -10.77 15.03 -5.14
CA LEU A 275 -10.27 15.60 -6.39
C LEU A 275 -10.39 17.13 -6.33
N LEU A 276 -9.32 17.82 -6.69
CA LEU A 276 -9.26 19.27 -6.83
C LEU A 276 -9.34 19.65 -8.31
N ASN A 277 -9.95 20.79 -8.61
CA ASN A 277 -9.82 21.44 -9.91
C ASN A 277 -8.53 22.27 -10.01
N ASP A 278 -8.29 22.90 -11.16
CA ASP A 278 -7.14 23.80 -11.39
C ASP A 278 -7.06 25.00 -10.42
N ALA A 279 -8.17 25.41 -9.81
CA ALA A 279 -8.20 26.47 -8.81
C ALA A 279 -7.78 25.97 -7.40
N GLY A 280 -7.59 24.66 -7.23
CA GLY A 280 -7.31 24.02 -5.95
C GLY A 280 -8.56 23.74 -5.10
N ASP A 281 -9.76 23.92 -5.66
CA ASP A 281 -11.02 23.68 -4.97
C ASP A 281 -11.45 22.21 -5.10
N ASN A 282 -11.92 21.63 -3.99
CA ASN A 282 -12.46 20.28 -3.98
C ASN A 282 -13.74 20.20 -4.83
N ILE A 283 -13.72 19.40 -5.90
CA ILE A 283 -14.86 19.30 -6.83
C ILE A 283 -16.11 18.69 -6.19
N PHE A 284 -15.96 17.94 -5.09
CA PHE A 284 -17.08 17.41 -4.33
C PHE A 284 -17.75 18.45 -3.42
N ALA A 285 -17.11 19.60 -3.25
CA ALA A 285 -17.64 20.75 -2.50
C ALA A 285 -18.46 21.71 -3.38
N ALA A 286 -18.39 21.58 -4.71
CA ALA A 286 -19.16 22.40 -5.65
C ALA A 286 -20.67 22.15 -5.54
N ASP A 287 -21.48 23.01 -6.19
CA ASP A 287 -22.94 22.89 -6.21
C ASP A 287 -23.42 21.53 -6.74
N ASP A 288 -22.77 21.01 -7.79
CA ASP A 288 -22.97 19.68 -8.37
C ASP A 288 -22.03 18.60 -7.76
N GLY A 289 -21.30 18.94 -6.70
CA GLY A 289 -20.21 18.14 -6.17
C GLY A 289 -20.65 16.79 -5.58
N LEU A 290 -21.85 16.72 -5.01
CA LEU A 290 -22.42 15.45 -4.55
C LEU A 290 -22.74 14.51 -5.72
N ASP A 291 -23.19 15.05 -6.86
CA ASP A 291 -23.48 14.25 -8.05
C ASP A 291 -22.18 13.70 -8.63
N ARG A 292 -21.14 14.54 -8.75
CA ARG A 292 -19.78 14.12 -9.14
C ARG A 292 -19.22 13.03 -8.22
N GLN A 293 -19.41 13.18 -6.90
CA GLN A 293 -18.99 12.17 -5.93
C GLN A 293 -19.73 10.85 -6.16
N ARG A 294 -21.04 10.88 -6.40
CA ARG A 294 -21.85 9.70 -6.74
C ARG A 294 -21.39 9.06 -8.05
N HIS A 295 -21.04 9.84 -9.07
CA HIS A 295 -20.56 9.31 -10.35
C HIS A 295 -19.22 8.57 -10.21
N ALA A 296 -18.30 9.12 -9.43
CA ALA A 296 -17.05 8.43 -9.07
C ALA A 296 -17.33 7.13 -8.31
N VAL A 297 -18.25 7.15 -7.33
CA VAL A 297 -18.68 5.95 -6.59
C VAL A 297 -19.27 4.90 -7.52
N ALA A 298 -20.08 5.29 -8.51
CA ALA A 298 -20.72 4.35 -9.43
C ALA A 298 -19.68 3.50 -10.17
N LYS A 299 -18.64 4.14 -10.73
CA LYS A 299 -17.60 3.43 -11.46
C LYS A 299 -16.70 2.61 -10.54
N LEU A 300 -16.35 3.16 -9.37
CA LEU A 300 -15.59 2.41 -8.35
C LEU A 300 -16.30 1.11 -7.94
N LEU A 301 -17.64 1.11 -7.83
CA LEU A 301 -18.41 -0.10 -7.53
C LEU A 301 -18.45 -1.07 -8.71
N GLU A 302 -18.60 -0.56 -9.93
CA GLU A 302 -18.64 -1.35 -11.16
C GLU A 302 -17.35 -2.16 -11.35
N THR A 303 -16.20 -1.52 -11.18
CA THR A 303 -14.89 -2.13 -11.45
C THR A 303 -14.32 -2.92 -10.26
N MET A 304 -14.96 -2.85 -9.09
CA MET A 304 -14.40 -3.36 -7.84
C MET A 304 -14.09 -4.86 -7.87
N ALA A 305 -14.99 -5.65 -8.45
CA ALA A 305 -14.81 -7.10 -8.55
C ALA A 305 -13.61 -7.44 -9.45
N GLU A 306 -13.51 -6.76 -10.60
CA GLU A 306 -12.44 -6.95 -11.57
C GLU A 306 -11.06 -6.53 -11.06
N THR A 307 -10.98 -5.62 -10.09
CA THR A 307 -9.72 -5.18 -9.49
C THR A 307 -9.51 -5.70 -8.06
N THR A 308 -10.30 -6.66 -7.60
CA THR A 308 -10.16 -7.22 -6.23
C THR A 308 -8.76 -7.79 -5.99
N LEU A 309 -8.14 -8.40 -7.01
CA LEU A 309 -6.76 -8.93 -6.91
C LEU A 309 -5.70 -7.85 -6.65
N ILE A 310 -6.00 -6.57 -6.94
CA ILE A 310 -5.12 -5.44 -6.59
C ILE A 310 -5.31 -5.03 -5.12
N PHE A 311 -6.55 -5.10 -4.62
CA PHE A 311 -6.90 -4.73 -3.25
C PHE A 311 -6.47 -5.80 -2.25
N VAL A 312 -6.56 -7.06 -2.67
CA VAL A 312 -6.30 -8.26 -1.89
C VAL A 312 -5.36 -9.13 -2.73
N ASN A 313 -4.08 -8.78 -2.73
CA ASN A 313 -3.09 -9.34 -3.65
C ASN A 313 -2.34 -10.58 -3.09
N THR A 314 -2.69 -11.07 -1.90
CA THR A 314 -2.07 -12.25 -1.29
C THR A 314 -3.12 -13.32 -0.98
N TRP A 315 -2.70 -14.60 -0.95
CA TRP A 315 -3.55 -15.69 -0.48
C TRP A 315 -4.08 -15.46 0.95
N ASN A 316 -3.24 -14.92 1.83
CA ASN A 316 -3.65 -14.55 3.18
C ASN A 316 -4.69 -13.41 3.20
N GLY A 317 -4.56 -12.45 2.29
CA GLY A 317 -5.52 -11.36 2.10
C GLY A 317 -6.96 -11.83 1.99
N PHE A 318 -7.22 -12.91 1.25
CA PHE A 318 -8.57 -13.45 1.09
C PHE A 318 -9.15 -14.04 2.40
N ARG A 319 -8.32 -14.41 3.37
CA ARG A 319 -8.79 -14.77 4.72
C ARG A 319 -9.33 -13.57 5.50
N ARG A 320 -8.94 -12.35 5.13
CA ARG A 320 -9.54 -11.11 5.65
C ARG A 320 -10.94 -10.90 5.09
N MET A 321 -11.25 -11.39 3.90
CA MET A 321 -12.54 -11.26 3.21
C MET A 321 -13.62 -12.25 3.73
N ALA A 322 -13.73 -12.39 5.06
CA ALA A 322 -14.69 -13.27 5.71
C ALA A 322 -15.87 -12.49 6.33
N PRO A 323 -17.07 -13.06 6.39
CA PRO A 323 -18.18 -12.43 7.13
C PRO A 323 -17.79 -12.15 8.59
N GLY A 324 -18.02 -10.92 9.08
CA GLY A 324 -17.74 -10.54 10.46
C GLY A 324 -16.28 -10.13 10.75
N SER A 325 -15.39 -10.11 9.75
CA SER A 325 -13.98 -9.71 9.90
C SER A 325 -13.73 -8.20 9.90
N TYR A 326 -14.80 -7.38 9.92
CA TYR A 326 -14.79 -5.93 9.66
C TYR A 326 -14.30 -5.50 8.26
N ALA A 327 -13.82 -6.44 7.42
CA ALA A 327 -13.52 -6.16 6.02
C ALA A 327 -14.78 -6.21 5.14
N PRO A 328 -14.96 -5.26 4.20
CA PRO A 328 -16.06 -5.30 3.24
C PRO A 328 -15.92 -6.49 2.28
N THR A 329 -17.02 -7.25 2.08
CA THR A 329 -17.05 -8.44 1.20
C THR A 329 -17.92 -8.26 -0.05
N ARG A 330 -18.43 -7.04 -0.27
CA ARG A 330 -19.39 -6.71 -1.30
C ARG A 330 -19.14 -5.33 -1.84
N ALA A 331 -19.40 -5.13 -3.14
CA ALA A 331 -19.35 -3.81 -3.76
C ALA A 331 -20.60 -3.01 -3.38
N ASN A 332 -20.52 -2.25 -2.29
CA ASN A 332 -21.57 -1.36 -1.83
C ASN A 332 -20.98 -0.07 -1.25
N TRP A 333 -21.85 0.91 -1.05
CA TRP A 333 -21.47 2.20 -0.53
C TRP A 333 -22.54 2.75 0.42
N GLY A 334 -22.17 3.77 1.19
CA GLY A 334 -23.11 4.44 2.08
C GLY A 334 -22.50 5.62 2.83
N ASP A 335 -23.37 6.55 3.21
CA ASP A 335 -23.01 7.73 3.97
C ASP A 335 -22.65 7.36 5.41
N ASN A 336 -21.44 7.77 5.82
CA ASN A 336 -20.88 7.55 7.15
C ASN A 336 -21.05 6.12 7.69
N ASN A 337 -20.97 5.12 6.81
CA ASN A 337 -21.22 3.72 7.16
C ASN A 337 -19.90 2.92 7.16
N ARG A 338 -19.46 2.42 8.31
CA ARG A 338 -18.23 1.60 8.44
C ARG A 338 -18.44 0.11 8.12
N SER A 339 -19.59 -0.29 7.60
CA SER A 339 -19.82 -1.67 7.14
C SER A 339 -19.70 -1.84 5.62
N VAL A 340 -19.62 -0.74 4.86
CA VAL A 340 -19.60 -0.76 3.39
C VAL A 340 -18.17 -0.70 2.82
N ALA A 341 -18.03 -1.05 1.54
CA ALA A 341 -16.76 -1.01 0.82
C ALA A 341 -16.31 0.42 0.49
N LEU A 342 -17.24 1.28 0.06
CA LEU A 342 -17.01 2.71 -0.15
C LEU A 342 -17.81 3.53 0.86
N ARG A 343 -17.11 4.11 1.82
CA ARG A 343 -17.72 5.01 2.80
C ARG A 343 -17.59 6.45 2.33
N LEU A 344 -18.65 7.25 2.49
CA LEU A 344 -18.57 8.70 2.37
C LEU A 344 -18.52 9.30 3.79
N PRO A 345 -17.34 9.70 4.31
CA PRO A 345 -17.25 10.19 5.68
C PRO A 345 -18.07 11.47 5.89
N ALA A 346 -18.65 11.61 7.09
CA ALA A 346 -19.27 12.87 7.48
C ALA A 346 -18.20 13.98 7.53
N ALA A 347 -18.35 14.99 6.68
CA ALA A 347 -17.36 16.04 6.52
C ALA A 347 -18.02 17.35 6.06
N GLN A 348 -17.36 18.47 6.36
CA GLN A 348 -17.67 19.76 5.73
C GLN A 348 -17.43 19.67 4.22
N PRO A 349 -18.08 20.48 3.37
CA PRO A 349 -17.96 20.39 1.91
C PRO A 349 -16.52 20.29 1.40
N VAL A 350 -15.63 21.16 1.90
CA VAL A 350 -14.20 21.20 1.52
C VAL A 350 -13.44 19.90 1.83
N ALA A 351 -13.91 19.11 2.80
CA ALA A 351 -13.30 17.87 3.26
C ALA A 351 -14.04 16.60 2.78
N ARG A 352 -15.01 16.75 1.86
CA ARG A 352 -15.69 15.61 1.23
C ARG A 352 -14.70 14.77 0.43
N ARG A 353 -14.80 13.46 0.63
CA ARG A 353 -13.91 12.46 0.03
C ARG A 353 -14.61 11.10 0.01
N ILE A 354 -14.04 10.16 -0.74
CA ILE A 354 -14.45 8.76 -0.78
C ILE A 354 -13.41 7.95 -0.01
N GLU A 355 -13.86 7.09 0.89
CA GLU A 355 -13.01 6.16 1.65
C GLU A 355 -13.21 4.74 1.09
N HIS A 356 -12.16 4.17 0.50
CA HIS A 356 -12.10 2.79 0.04
C HIS A 356 -11.52 1.88 1.12
N ARG A 357 -12.26 0.83 1.49
CA ARG A 357 -11.99 0.03 2.70
C ARG A 357 -11.66 -1.45 2.45
N VAL A 358 -11.59 -1.85 1.18
CA VAL A 358 -11.39 -3.26 0.79
C VAL A 358 -9.92 -3.68 0.84
N ALA A 359 -8.97 -2.75 0.69
CA ALA A 359 -7.56 -3.11 0.54
C ALA A 359 -6.93 -3.62 1.84
N GLY A 360 -6.08 -4.65 1.74
CA GLY A 360 -5.24 -5.11 2.84
C GLY A 360 -4.05 -4.19 3.07
N ALA A 361 -3.49 -4.18 4.28
CA ALA A 361 -2.27 -3.44 4.60
C ALA A 361 -1.03 -3.91 3.81
N ASP A 362 -1.09 -5.14 3.29
CA ASP A 362 -0.11 -5.78 2.42
C ASP A 362 -0.29 -5.44 0.93
N ALA A 363 -1.35 -4.71 0.54
CA ALA A 363 -1.55 -4.31 -0.84
C ALA A 363 -0.48 -3.31 -1.33
N ASN A 364 -0.27 -3.31 -2.65
CA ASN A 364 0.62 -2.35 -3.30
C ASN A 364 -0.10 -0.98 -3.43
N PRO A 365 0.36 0.08 -2.72
CA PRO A 365 -0.34 1.36 -2.72
C PRO A 365 -0.32 2.05 -4.08
N TYR A 366 0.71 1.83 -4.92
CA TYR A 366 0.77 2.43 -6.25
C TYR A 366 -0.32 1.86 -7.17
N LEU A 367 -0.43 0.53 -7.22
CA LEU A 367 -1.39 -0.15 -8.07
C LEU A 367 -2.82 0.09 -7.56
N LEU A 368 -3.01 0.09 -6.24
CA LEU A 368 -4.29 0.44 -5.61
C LEU A 368 -4.75 1.84 -6.04
N LEU A 369 -3.90 2.85 -5.86
CA LEU A 369 -4.26 4.20 -6.28
C LEU A 369 -4.47 4.29 -7.79
N ALA A 370 -3.67 3.62 -8.60
CA ALA A 370 -3.81 3.68 -10.06
C ALA A 370 -5.20 3.22 -10.54
N VAL A 371 -5.70 2.09 -10.03
CA VAL A 371 -7.02 1.58 -10.42
C VAL A 371 -8.16 2.43 -9.84
N LEU A 372 -8.02 2.96 -8.62
CA LEU A 372 -9.03 3.82 -8.00
C LEU A 372 -9.14 5.16 -8.75
N LEU A 373 -8.01 5.78 -9.07
CA LEU A 373 -7.97 7.06 -9.79
C LEU A 373 -8.53 6.92 -11.20
N GLU A 374 -8.20 5.83 -11.92
CA GLU A 374 -8.76 5.57 -13.24
C GLU A 374 -10.27 5.34 -13.19
N ALA A 375 -10.77 4.58 -12.21
CA ALA A 375 -12.20 4.38 -12.01
C ALA A 375 -12.92 5.70 -11.70
N MET A 376 -12.37 6.53 -10.81
CA MET A 376 -12.96 7.83 -10.48
C MET A 376 -13.02 8.75 -11.70
N ARG A 377 -11.96 8.79 -12.51
CA ARG A 377 -11.90 9.56 -13.76
C ARG A 377 -13.01 9.12 -14.74
N GLN A 378 -13.09 7.82 -15.05
CA GLN A 378 -14.14 7.28 -15.92
C GLN A 378 -15.55 7.50 -15.35
N GLY A 379 -15.73 7.43 -14.03
CA GLY A 379 -17.01 7.72 -13.39
C GLY A 379 -17.48 9.15 -13.63
N LEU A 380 -16.58 10.13 -13.52
CA LEU A 380 -16.89 11.53 -13.80
C LEU A 380 -17.27 11.77 -15.26
N ASP A 381 -16.66 11.03 -16.19
CA ASP A 381 -16.98 11.08 -17.62
C ASP A 381 -18.36 10.46 -17.91
N GLU A 382 -18.65 9.29 -17.33
CA GLU A 382 -19.88 8.52 -17.59
C GLU A 382 -21.13 9.15 -16.95
N ARG A 383 -20.98 9.88 -15.84
CA ARG A 383 -22.07 10.58 -15.13
C ARG A 383 -23.26 9.69 -14.77
N ARG A 384 -22.98 8.46 -14.35
CA ARG A 384 -23.98 7.49 -13.91
C ARG A 384 -24.19 7.58 -12.41
N ASP A 385 -25.44 7.46 -11.96
CA ASP A 385 -25.71 7.31 -10.53
C ASP A 385 -25.38 5.87 -10.07
N PRO A 386 -24.81 5.72 -8.86
CA PRO A 386 -24.60 4.41 -8.27
C PRO A 386 -25.95 3.79 -7.85
N PRO A 387 -25.98 2.49 -7.53
CA PRO A 387 -27.12 1.89 -6.84
C PRO A 387 -27.47 2.67 -5.56
N PRO A 388 -28.69 2.55 -5.02
CA PRO A 388 -29.05 3.23 -3.78
C PRO A 388 -28.08 2.92 -2.63
N ALA A 389 -27.73 3.95 -1.85
CA ALA A 389 -26.86 3.82 -0.69
C ALA A 389 -27.39 2.78 0.31
N LEU A 390 -26.49 2.03 0.95
CA LEU A 390 -26.85 1.10 2.00
C LEU A 390 -27.01 1.83 3.34
N THR A 391 -28.20 1.72 3.90
CA THR A 391 -28.50 2.13 5.28
C THR A 391 -28.53 0.92 6.22
N GLY A 392 -27.93 1.03 7.40
CA GLY A 392 -27.85 -0.05 8.37
C GLY A 392 -26.58 -0.89 8.23
N ASN A 393 -26.66 -2.18 8.57
CA ASN A 393 -25.49 -3.05 8.66
C ASN A 393 -25.33 -3.90 7.39
N ALA A 394 -24.27 -3.68 6.62
CA ALA A 394 -23.97 -4.44 5.41
C ALA A 394 -23.62 -5.91 5.67
N TYR A 395 -23.33 -6.31 6.90
CA TYR A 395 -23.09 -7.71 7.27
C TYR A 395 -24.39 -8.49 7.50
N ASP A 396 -25.47 -7.81 7.87
CA ASP A 396 -26.79 -8.44 8.01
C ASP A 396 -27.33 -8.85 6.64
N ARG A 397 -27.74 -10.11 6.52
CA ARG A 397 -28.30 -10.66 5.28
C ARG A 397 -29.67 -10.07 4.94
N ALA A 398 -30.40 -9.57 5.92
CA ALA A 398 -31.72 -8.94 5.72
C ALA A 398 -31.62 -7.51 5.18
N THR A 399 -30.46 -6.86 5.27
CA THR A 399 -30.26 -5.49 4.77
C THR A 399 -30.41 -5.46 3.24
N PRO A 400 -31.20 -4.53 2.67
CA PRO A 400 -31.29 -4.34 1.23
C PRO A 400 -30.03 -3.67 0.65
N ASN A 401 -29.92 -3.59 -0.68
CA ASN A 401 -28.86 -2.84 -1.39
C ASN A 401 -27.41 -3.24 -1.03
N ARG A 402 -27.18 -4.51 -0.64
CA ARG A 402 -25.84 -4.98 -0.25
C ARG A 402 -24.84 -5.08 -1.39
N GLY A 403 -25.30 -4.90 -2.64
CA GLY A 403 -24.47 -5.01 -3.82
C GLY A 403 -23.98 -6.43 -4.11
N PRO A 404 -23.32 -6.64 -5.26
CA PRO A 404 -22.74 -7.93 -5.63
C PRO A 404 -21.62 -8.34 -4.66
N ARG A 405 -21.36 -9.65 -4.58
CA ARG A 405 -20.20 -10.14 -3.83
C ARG A 405 -18.93 -9.82 -4.60
N LEU A 406 -17.87 -9.50 -3.86
CA LEU A 406 -16.53 -9.48 -4.41
C LEU A 406 -16.00 -10.91 -4.49
N PRO A 407 -15.01 -11.18 -5.36
CA PRO A 407 -14.30 -12.44 -5.37
C PRO A 407 -13.85 -12.85 -3.96
N SER A 408 -14.16 -14.09 -3.60
CA SER A 408 -13.99 -14.63 -2.26
C SER A 408 -12.71 -15.46 -2.08
N SER A 409 -12.00 -15.70 -3.18
CA SER A 409 -10.73 -16.43 -3.20
C SER A 409 -9.77 -15.81 -4.22
N MET A 410 -8.48 -16.11 -4.06
CA MET A 410 -7.45 -15.66 -4.99
C MET A 410 -7.66 -16.23 -6.40
N ALA A 411 -8.14 -17.47 -6.50
CA ALA A 411 -8.47 -18.10 -7.79
C ALA A 411 -9.60 -17.34 -8.50
N GLU A 412 -10.71 -17.11 -7.81
CA GLU A 412 -11.85 -16.35 -8.37
C GLU A 412 -11.44 -14.92 -8.76
N ALA A 413 -10.61 -14.26 -7.94
CA ALA A 413 -10.14 -12.92 -8.24
C ALA A 413 -9.19 -12.89 -9.45
N LEU A 414 -8.35 -13.92 -9.61
CA LEU A 414 -7.45 -14.07 -10.76
C LEU A 414 -8.23 -14.30 -12.05
N ASP A 415 -9.21 -15.21 -12.05
CA ASP A 415 -10.05 -15.47 -13.23
C ASP A 415 -10.75 -14.19 -13.71
N VAL A 416 -11.35 -13.43 -12.79
CA VAL A 416 -12.04 -12.17 -13.14
C VAL A 416 -11.05 -11.09 -13.59
N PHE A 417 -9.86 -11.01 -12.98
CA PHE A 417 -8.85 -10.02 -13.31
C PHE A 417 -8.21 -10.27 -14.69
N GLU A 418 -7.98 -11.54 -15.06
CA GLU A 418 -7.42 -11.94 -16.35
C GLU A 418 -8.28 -11.46 -17.54
N ASP A 419 -9.61 -11.60 -17.42
CA ASP A 419 -10.58 -11.19 -18.44
C ASP A 419 -10.94 -9.69 -18.39
N SER A 420 -10.45 -8.94 -17.40
CA SER A 420 -10.84 -7.55 -17.20
C SER A 420 -10.20 -6.58 -18.19
N ALA A 421 -11.04 -6.03 -19.08
CA ALA A 421 -10.65 -4.93 -19.95
C ALA A 421 -10.32 -3.65 -19.15
N PHE A 422 -11.04 -3.39 -18.06
CA PHE A 422 -10.78 -2.23 -17.21
C PHE A 422 -9.42 -2.34 -16.51
N ALA A 423 -9.12 -3.47 -15.85
CA ALA A 423 -7.85 -3.66 -15.15
C ALA A 423 -6.67 -3.56 -16.11
N LYS A 424 -6.77 -4.17 -17.30
CA LYS A 424 -5.74 -4.08 -18.35
C LYS A 424 -5.53 -2.64 -18.81
N ALA A 425 -6.59 -1.86 -19.01
CA ALA A 425 -6.47 -0.46 -19.41
C ALA A 425 -5.90 0.44 -18.29
N ALA A 426 -6.36 0.25 -17.05
CA ALA A 426 -5.94 1.04 -15.90
C ALA A 426 -4.45 0.84 -15.56
N LEU A 427 -3.99 -0.42 -15.60
CA LEU A 427 -2.62 -0.81 -15.24
C LEU A 427 -1.65 -0.74 -16.43
N GLY A 428 -2.18 -0.89 -17.66
CA GLY A 428 -1.39 -1.16 -18.85
C GLY A 428 -1.11 -2.66 -19.03
N GLU A 429 -0.89 -3.05 -20.28
CA GLU A 429 -0.75 -4.45 -20.69
C GLU A 429 0.41 -5.18 -20.01
N GLU A 430 1.55 -4.51 -19.84
CA GLU A 430 2.74 -5.09 -19.22
C GLU A 430 2.49 -5.47 -17.74
N MET A 431 2.01 -4.52 -16.93
CA MET A 431 1.72 -4.76 -15.51
C MET A 431 0.59 -5.76 -15.31
N HIS A 432 -0.48 -5.67 -16.11
CA HIS A 432 -1.60 -6.62 -16.05
C HIS A 432 -1.10 -8.06 -16.25
N ARG A 433 -0.32 -8.29 -17.31
CA ARG A 433 0.28 -9.59 -17.63
C ARG A 433 1.21 -10.10 -16.52
N ILE A 434 2.06 -9.23 -15.97
CA ILE A 434 2.96 -9.55 -14.86
C ILE A 434 2.16 -10.02 -13.63
N ILE A 435 1.11 -9.29 -13.25
CA ILE A 435 0.28 -9.65 -12.09
C ILE A 435 -0.39 -10.99 -12.32
N CYS A 436 -0.98 -11.24 -13.49
CA CYS A 436 -1.58 -12.53 -13.81
C CYS A 436 -0.58 -13.68 -13.61
N ALA A 437 0.61 -13.57 -14.23
CA ALA A 437 1.65 -14.60 -14.13
C ALA A 437 2.13 -14.83 -12.69
N VAL A 438 2.46 -13.75 -11.96
CA VAL A 438 2.93 -13.82 -10.57
C VAL A 438 1.87 -14.43 -9.66
N LYS A 439 0.61 -14.00 -9.79
CA LYS A 439 -0.48 -14.47 -8.92
C LYS A 439 -0.88 -15.90 -9.25
N ALA A 440 -0.80 -16.33 -10.50
CA ALA A 440 -0.98 -17.74 -10.88
C ALA A 440 0.09 -18.64 -10.22
N ALA A 441 1.37 -18.23 -10.24
CA ALA A 441 2.46 -18.98 -9.63
C ALA A 441 2.34 -19.07 -8.09
N GLU A 442 1.99 -17.95 -7.43
CA GLU A 442 1.72 -17.93 -5.99
C GLU A 442 0.53 -18.83 -5.61
N LEU A 443 -0.56 -18.75 -6.37
CA LEU A 443 -1.76 -19.56 -6.18
C LEU A 443 -1.44 -21.05 -6.29
N ALA A 444 -0.66 -21.45 -7.31
CA ALA A 444 -0.21 -22.83 -7.49
C ALA A 444 0.59 -23.33 -6.29
N THR A 445 1.52 -22.50 -5.78
CA THR A 445 2.35 -22.81 -4.61
C THR A 445 1.50 -23.01 -3.35
N PHE A 446 0.57 -22.09 -3.05
CA PHE A 446 -0.32 -22.23 -1.90
C PHE A 446 -1.24 -23.44 -2.01
N THR A 447 -1.76 -23.73 -3.20
CA THR A 447 -2.65 -24.87 -3.44
C THR A 447 -1.94 -26.21 -3.29
N ALA A 448 -0.65 -26.29 -3.65
CA ALA A 448 0.15 -27.49 -3.50
C ALA A 448 0.58 -27.78 -2.04
N HIS A 449 0.47 -26.80 -1.15
CA HIS A 449 0.91 -26.93 0.25
C HIS A 449 -0.14 -27.65 1.11
N VAL A 450 0.25 -28.78 1.72
CA VAL A 450 -0.59 -29.53 2.67
C VAL A 450 -0.26 -29.09 4.10
N SER A 451 -1.20 -28.40 4.73
CA SER A 451 -1.06 -27.83 6.08
C SER A 451 -1.10 -28.89 7.18
N ASP A 452 -0.57 -28.55 8.36
CA ASP A 452 -0.67 -29.41 9.54
C ASP A 452 -2.12 -29.65 9.97
N PHE A 453 -3.00 -28.67 9.80
CA PHE A 453 -4.44 -28.83 10.07
C PHE A 453 -5.07 -29.91 9.19
N GLU A 454 -4.76 -29.93 7.89
CA GLU A 454 -5.18 -31.00 6.98
C GLU A 454 -4.61 -32.35 7.43
N ARG A 455 -3.32 -32.42 7.77
CA ARG A 455 -2.70 -33.66 8.27
C ARG A 455 -3.43 -34.19 9.50
N THR A 456 -3.64 -33.35 10.52
CA THR A 456 -4.35 -33.74 11.76
C THR A 456 -5.83 -34.05 11.57
N THR A 457 -6.43 -33.59 10.48
CA THR A 457 -7.84 -33.88 10.16
C THR A 457 -7.99 -35.29 9.59
N PHE A 458 -7.01 -35.75 8.80
CA PHE A 458 -7.10 -37.00 8.06
C PHE A 458 -6.21 -38.13 8.60
N VAL A 459 -5.23 -37.81 9.45
CA VAL A 459 -4.28 -38.74 10.11
C VAL A 459 -4.33 -38.49 11.61
#